data_AF-A0A2S1M0K8-F1
#
_entry.id   AF-A0A2S1M0K8-F1
#
_cell.length_a   1.000
_cell.length_b   1.000
_cell.length_c   1.000
_cell.angle_alpha   90.00
_cell.angle_beta   90.00
_cell.angle_gamma   90.00
#
_symmetry.space_group_name_H-M   'P 1'
#
loop_
_entity.id
_entity.type
_entity.pdbx_description
1 polymer ?
#
loop_
_entity_poly.entity_id
_entity_poly.type
_entity_poly.pdbx_seq_one_letter_code
_entity_poly.pdbx_strand_id
1 'polypeptide(L)'
;MTIALVYKYDDKAIFINDFRVTTPGKGGNKQLDAMNKFRQINNNMGIFLAGNVEYWKIALKAIEDIQDKITVDNILDIEGPLKTSLQECLERIPSRPNQIIGAIGCLVNPSTKQNVVFQIKGKPGFGCNIEEILDDSCVVIGSGSVIPDIRTLMYDRAVNLINNTKHNLTLKDIANGMRDELKMIFKKCGSSSFRKLGISPIFSISLLESSSFYMYGEEIKGEFYSSTSEKSRKYHYIFEKQDGVPILYNLKSKKKIPIKDIYDFSPESPSNIFDPEGLTEGFDPSDCVGKNNDMYVINQWVHMSMNSLFNKAHNLYSVDRIIYKIKHFTYKNQVLCNPNYEKLAEAYIEDIPESEAVRYNNIGNHHLIFRNTVEEKQFEELVKVKISNPQWLREMINNYDDLYR
;
A
#
# COMPACT_ATOMS: atom_id res chain seq x y z
N MET A 1 8.25 2.42 -12.35
CA MET A 1 6.96 2.79 -11.71
C MET A 1 6.32 1.56 -11.07
N THR A 2 5.63 1.73 -9.94
CA THR A 2 5.53 0.67 -8.92
C THR A 2 4.13 0.30 -8.42
N ILE A 3 3.18 1.20 -8.17
CA ILE A 3 1.78 0.75 -7.97
C ILE A 3 0.77 1.73 -8.57
N ALA A 4 -0.23 1.15 -9.22
CA ALA A 4 -1.53 1.79 -9.47
C ALA A 4 -2.62 0.74 -9.22
N LEU A 5 -3.70 1.20 -8.60
CA LEU A 5 -4.86 0.41 -8.23
C LEU A 5 -6.10 1.09 -8.79
N VAL A 6 -7.06 0.29 -9.23
CA VAL A 6 -8.43 0.75 -9.49
C VAL A 6 -9.43 -0.20 -8.87
N TYR A 7 -10.50 0.37 -8.32
CA TYR A 7 -11.73 -0.34 -8.03
C TYR A 7 -12.86 0.29 -8.83
N LYS A 8 -13.59 -0.51 -9.60
CA LYS A 8 -14.74 -0.10 -10.41
C LYS A 8 -16.02 -0.65 -9.81
N TYR A 9 -17.05 0.19 -9.73
CA TYR A 9 -18.42 -0.19 -9.37
C TYR A 9 -19.40 0.79 -10.04
N ASP A 10 -20.49 0.28 -10.61
CA ASP A 10 -21.43 1.01 -11.45
C ASP A 10 -20.72 1.82 -12.58
N ASP A 11 -21.03 3.11 -12.67
CA ASP A 11 -20.42 4.10 -13.56
C ASP A 11 -19.27 4.87 -12.88
N LYS A 12 -18.77 4.37 -11.75
CA LYS A 12 -17.74 5.00 -10.92
C LYS A 12 -16.48 4.18 -10.86
N ALA A 13 -15.36 4.86 -10.64
CA ALA A 13 -14.11 4.20 -10.32
C ALA A 13 -13.24 5.03 -9.38
N ILE A 14 -12.52 4.33 -8.50
CA ILE A 14 -11.55 4.88 -7.58
C ILE A 14 -10.16 4.45 -8.02
N PHE A 15 -9.28 5.41 -8.29
CA PHE A 15 -7.90 5.16 -8.67
C PHE A 15 -6.97 5.60 -7.54
N ILE A 16 -6.00 4.77 -7.20
CA ILE A 16 -4.98 5.05 -6.20
C ILE A 16 -3.60 4.76 -6.80
N ASN A 17 -2.68 5.71 -6.75
CA ASN A 17 -1.31 5.53 -7.23
C ASN A 17 -0.31 6.24 -6.32
N ASP A 18 0.94 5.80 -6.35
CA ASP A 18 2.02 6.42 -5.60
C ASP A 18 2.96 7.25 -6.49
N PHE A 19 3.89 8.00 -5.89
CA PHE A 19 4.79 8.91 -6.60
C PHE A 19 6.21 8.38 -6.81
N ARG A 20 6.50 7.16 -6.32
CA ARG A 20 7.87 6.64 -6.29
C ARG A 20 8.30 6.07 -7.62
N VAL A 21 9.50 6.44 -8.02
CA VAL A 21 10.25 5.83 -9.12
C VAL A 21 11.55 5.26 -8.58
N THR A 22 11.91 4.08 -9.08
CA THR A 22 13.17 3.41 -8.76
C THR A 22 14.04 3.38 -10.01
N THR A 23 15.28 3.87 -9.90
CA THR A 23 16.24 3.89 -11.00
C THR A 23 17.50 3.11 -10.62
N PRO A 24 18.10 2.33 -11.54
CA PRO A 24 19.40 1.71 -11.28
C PRO A 24 20.46 2.77 -10.99
N GLY A 25 21.35 2.51 -10.04
CA GLY A 25 22.45 3.40 -9.68
C GLY A 25 23.74 2.64 -9.39
N LYS A 26 24.89 3.33 -9.48
CA LYS A 26 26.24 2.75 -9.26
C LYS A 26 26.43 2.10 -7.88
N GLY A 27 25.62 2.46 -6.87
CA GLY A 27 25.63 1.90 -5.52
C GLY A 27 24.34 1.17 -5.14
N GLY A 28 23.59 0.67 -6.12
CA GLY A 28 22.27 0.06 -5.94
C GLY A 28 21.12 0.93 -6.46
N ASN A 29 19.89 0.45 -6.27
CA ASN A 29 18.68 1.14 -6.72
C ASN A 29 18.51 2.47 -5.97
N LYS A 30 18.36 3.57 -6.72
CA LYS A 30 17.97 4.88 -6.19
C LYS A 30 16.45 5.01 -6.24
N GLN A 31 15.87 5.61 -5.20
CA GLN A 31 14.42 5.84 -5.11
C GLN A 31 14.13 7.32 -4.90
N LEU A 32 13.11 7.81 -5.61
CA LEU A 32 12.72 9.21 -5.64
C LEU A 32 11.19 9.26 -5.60
N ASP A 33 10.60 10.02 -4.68
CA ASP A 33 9.19 10.38 -4.76
C ASP A 33 9.12 11.64 -5.61
N ALA A 34 8.86 11.51 -6.91
CA ALA A 34 9.07 12.63 -7.84
C ALA A 34 8.28 12.53 -9.15
N MET A 35 7.46 11.49 -9.34
CA MET A 35 6.85 11.20 -10.64
C MET A 35 5.35 11.02 -10.51
N ASN A 36 4.59 11.77 -11.31
CA ASN A 36 3.17 11.51 -11.50
C ASN A 36 3.04 10.30 -12.44
N LYS A 37 2.25 9.30 -12.02
CA LYS A 37 2.00 8.09 -12.83
C LYS A 37 0.78 8.23 -13.71
N PHE A 38 -0.04 9.26 -13.48
CA PHE A 38 -1.15 9.60 -14.33
C PHE A 38 -0.67 10.45 -15.50
N ARG A 39 -1.06 10.06 -16.71
CA ARG A 39 -0.90 10.83 -17.93
C ARG A 39 -2.27 11.08 -18.53
N GLN A 40 -2.60 12.35 -18.70
CA GLN A 40 -3.72 12.74 -19.55
C GLN A 40 -3.28 12.62 -21.02
N ILE A 41 -4.00 11.84 -21.80
CA ILE A 41 -3.74 11.69 -23.24
C ILE A 41 -4.45 12.81 -23.99
N ASN A 42 -5.76 12.93 -23.78
CA ASN A 42 -6.59 14.01 -24.30
C ASN A 42 -7.63 14.43 -23.25
N ASN A 43 -8.63 15.24 -23.62
CA ASN A 43 -9.67 15.70 -22.68
C ASN A 43 -10.57 14.56 -22.15
N ASN A 44 -10.59 13.42 -22.84
CA ASN A 44 -11.51 12.32 -22.57
C ASN A 44 -10.79 11.07 -22.05
N MET A 45 -9.47 10.99 -22.18
CA MET A 45 -8.67 9.80 -21.90
C MET A 45 -7.52 10.11 -20.96
N GLY A 46 -7.38 9.28 -19.92
CA GLY A 46 -6.24 9.31 -19.01
C GLY A 46 -5.79 7.90 -18.66
N ILE A 47 -4.49 7.73 -18.40
CA ILE A 47 -3.90 6.44 -18.05
C ILE A 47 -2.91 6.54 -16.90
N PHE A 48 -2.98 5.57 -15.98
CA PHE A 48 -2.04 5.36 -14.88
C PHE A 48 -1.01 4.31 -15.27
N LEU A 49 0.27 4.62 -15.09
CA LEU A 49 1.38 3.84 -15.65
C LEU A 49 2.15 3.06 -14.57
N ALA A 50 2.51 1.82 -14.90
CA ALA A 50 3.40 0.97 -14.11
C ALA A 50 4.42 0.23 -14.99
N GLY A 51 5.61 -0.04 -14.46
CA GLY A 51 6.70 -0.68 -15.21
C GLY A 51 7.82 0.28 -15.64
N ASN A 52 8.46 -0.03 -16.76
CA ASN A 52 9.64 0.66 -17.27
C ASN A 52 9.27 2.03 -17.88
N VAL A 53 9.90 3.09 -17.38
CA VAL A 53 9.67 4.49 -17.81
C VAL A 53 10.02 4.70 -19.28
N GLU A 54 11.15 4.17 -19.75
CA GLU A 54 11.61 4.37 -21.12
C GLU A 54 10.69 3.67 -22.13
N TYR A 55 10.17 2.50 -21.80
CA TYR A 55 9.18 1.83 -22.65
C TYR A 55 7.85 2.57 -22.68
N TRP A 56 7.45 3.14 -21.56
CA TRP A 56 6.27 3.99 -21.53
C TRP A 56 6.44 5.28 -22.34
N LYS A 57 7.61 5.92 -22.35
CA LYS A 57 7.85 7.08 -23.23
C LYS A 57 7.62 6.76 -24.70
N ILE A 58 8.07 5.58 -25.15
CA ILE A 58 7.85 5.13 -26.54
C ILE A 58 6.36 4.80 -26.77
N ALA A 59 5.75 4.03 -25.87
CA ALA A 59 4.35 3.62 -25.99
C ALA A 59 3.39 4.83 -25.94
N LEU A 60 3.64 5.79 -25.05
CA LEU A 60 2.86 7.03 -24.95
C LEU A 60 2.91 7.84 -26.23
N LYS A 61 4.09 7.94 -26.86
CA LYS A 61 4.21 8.63 -28.14
C LYS A 61 3.31 7.99 -29.20
N ALA A 62 3.27 6.66 -29.27
CA ALA A 62 2.38 5.95 -30.17
C ALA A 62 0.88 6.17 -29.85
N ILE A 63 0.51 6.26 -28.57
CA ILE A 63 -0.87 6.58 -28.15
C ILE A 63 -1.22 8.03 -28.52
N GLU A 64 -0.33 8.99 -28.28
CA GLU A 64 -0.54 10.41 -28.55
C GLU A 64 -0.68 10.69 -30.06
N ASP A 65 0.01 9.93 -30.92
CA ASP A 65 -0.08 10.05 -32.38
C ASP A 65 -1.43 9.57 -32.95
N ILE A 66 -2.18 8.77 -32.19
CA ILE A 66 -3.48 8.20 -32.60
C ILE A 66 -4.65 8.61 -31.69
N GLN A 67 -4.41 9.51 -30.72
CA GLN A 67 -5.35 9.85 -29.65
C GLN A 67 -6.74 10.27 -30.13
N ASP A 68 -6.83 10.98 -31.26
CA ASP A 68 -8.09 11.49 -31.81
C ASP A 68 -8.95 10.38 -32.45
N LYS A 69 -8.37 9.20 -32.67
CA LYS A 69 -9.05 8.03 -33.23
C LYS A 69 -9.60 7.08 -32.16
N ILE A 70 -9.20 7.26 -30.90
CA ILE A 70 -9.62 6.40 -29.79
C ILE A 70 -10.99 6.85 -29.31
N THR A 71 -11.95 5.93 -29.28
CA THR A 71 -13.33 6.18 -28.85
C THR A 71 -13.81 5.07 -27.91
N VAL A 72 -14.91 5.33 -27.20
CA VAL A 72 -15.53 4.33 -26.29
C VAL A 72 -15.87 3.05 -27.04
N ASP A 73 -16.26 3.16 -28.32
CA ASP A 73 -16.69 2.02 -29.12
C ASP A 73 -15.53 1.16 -29.64
N ASN A 74 -14.30 1.71 -29.72
CA ASN A 74 -13.16 1.02 -30.34
C ASN A 74 -11.96 0.78 -29.38
N ILE A 75 -12.02 1.25 -28.14
CA ILE A 75 -10.87 1.16 -27.23
C ILE A 75 -10.50 -0.28 -26.84
N LEU A 76 -11.48 -1.20 -26.86
CA LEU A 76 -11.32 -2.61 -26.56
C LEU A 76 -11.22 -3.49 -27.82
N ASP A 77 -11.33 -2.90 -29.01
CA ASP A 77 -11.27 -3.63 -30.27
C ASP A 77 -9.86 -4.19 -30.51
N ILE A 78 -9.77 -5.49 -30.81
CA ILE A 78 -8.51 -6.19 -31.06
C ILE A 78 -7.82 -5.71 -32.35
N GLU A 79 -8.60 -5.17 -33.29
CA GLU A 79 -8.09 -4.51 -34.51
C GLU A 79 -8.15 -2.98 -34.39
N GLY A 80 -8.56 -2.48 -33.21
CA GLY A 80 -8.72 -1.07 -32.92
C GLY A 80 -7.41 -0.27 -32.94
N PRO A 81 -7.49 1.06 -33.07
CA PRO A 81 -6.31 1.92 -33.26
C PRO A 81 -5.33 1.85 -32.08
N LEU A 82 -5.83 1.78 -30.85
CA LEU A 82 -5.00 1.72 -29.65
C LEU A 82 -4.21 0.40 -29.58
N LYS A 83 -4.90 -0.73 -29.79
CA LYS A 83 -4.30 -2.06 -29.75
C LYS A 83 -3.23 -2.21 -30.82
N THR A 84 -3.55 -1.88 -32.07
CA THR A 84 -2.63 -1.99 -33.22
C THR A 84 -1.37 -1.15 -33.00
N SER A 85 -1.53 0.13 -32.61
CA SER A 85 -0.39 1.04 -32.42
C SER A 85 0.54 0.60 -31.29
N LEU A 86 -0.03 0.13 -30.17
CA LEU A 86 0.75 -0.40 -29.04
C LEU A 86 1.42 -1.73 -29.36
N GLN A 87 0.73 -2.62 -30.09
CA GLN A 87 1.27 -3.90 -30.53
C GLN A 87 2.53 -3.68 -31.37
N GLU A 88 2.43 -2.89 -32.45
CA GLU A 88 3.55 -2.61 -33.35
C GLU A 88 4.74 -1.96 -32.63
N CYS A 89 4.45 -1.04 -31.71
CA CYS A 89 5.48 -0.36 -30.94
C CYS A 89 6.23 -1.33 -30.02
N LEU A 90 5.51 -2.14 -29.25
CA LEU A 90 6.11 -3.00 -28.22
C LEU A 90 6.81 -4.23 -28.82
N GLU A 91 6.33 -4.76 -29.95
CA GLU A 91 7.00 -5.86 -30.66
C GLU A 91 8.39 -5.46 -31.20
N ARG A 92 8.61 -4.17 -31.52
CA ARG A 92 9.90 -3.66 -31.97
C ARG A 92 10.93 -3.51 -30.85
N ILE A 93 10.50 -3.51 -29.59
CA ILE A 93 11.41 -3.39 -28.44
C ILE A 93 11.99 -4.77 -28.12
N PRO A 94 13.32 -4.95 -28.05
CA PRO A 94 13.92 -6.23 -27.73
C PRO A 94 13.39 -6.82 -26.41
N SER A 95 12.95 -8.08 -26.47
CA SER A 95 12.46 -8.81 -25.30
C SER A 95 13.56 -8.97 -24.25
N ARG A 96 13.20 -8.71 -22.99
CA ARG A 96 14.04 -8.99 -21.82
C ARG A 96 13.23 -9.70 -20.74
N PRO A 97 13.82 -10.64 -19.98
CA PRO A 97 13.12 -11.32 -18.90
C PRO A 97 12.56 -10.32 -17.88
N ASN A 98 11.34 -10.60 -17.39
CA ASN A 98 10.68 -9.83 -16.31
C ASN A 98 10.45 -8.35 -16.60
N GLN A 99 10.46 -7.93 -17.86
CA GLN A 99 10.10 -6.57 -18.25
C GLN A 99 8.68 -6.56 -18.78
N ILE A 100 7.77 -6.04 -17.96
CA ILE A 100 6.38 -5.81 -18.31
C ILE A 100 6.07 -4.33 -18.11
N ILE A 101 5.17 -3.81 -18.94
CA ILE A 101 4.53 -2.53 -18.71
C ILE A 101 3.04 -2.78 -18.46
N GLY A 102 2.45 -2.03 -17.55
CA GLY A 102 1.03 -2.12 -17.24
C GLY A 102 0.44 -0.72 -17.17
N ALA A 103 -0.77 -0.54 -17.66
CA ALA A 103 -1.53 0.66 -17.42
C ALA A 103 -2.96 0.34 -17.03
N ILE A 104 -3.56 1.25 -16.28
CA ILE A 104 -4.99 1.31 -16.03
C ILE A 104 -5.46 2.63 -16.64
N GLY A 105 -6.45 2.59 -17.53
CA GLY A 105 -6.97 3.78 -18.17
C GLY A 105 -8.46 3.97 -17.95
N CYS A 106 -8.90 5.19 -18.17
CA CYS A 106 -10.30 5.53 -18.32
C CYS A 106 -10.49 6.35 -19.59
N LEU A 107 -11.57 6.07 -20.30
CA LEU A 107 -12.05 6.87 -21.42
C LEU A 107 -13.50 7.28 -21.14
N VAL A 108 -13.79 8.58 -21.21
CA VAL A 108 -15.13 9.11 -21.02
C VAL A 108 -15.70 9.64 -22.33
N ASN A 109 -16.99 9.45 -22.53
CA ASN A 109 -17.76 10.15 -23.56
C ASN A 109 -18.70 11.14 -22.87
N PRO A 110 -18.35 12.45 -22.85
CA PRO A 110 -19.16 13.46 -22.18
C PRO A 110 -20.59 13.55 -22.72
N SER A 111 -20.77 13.32 -24.03
CA SER A 111 -22.06 13.45 -24.71
C SER A 111 -23.03 12.33 -24.32
N THR A 112 -22.55 11.09 -24.17
CA THR A 112 -23.39 9.94 -23.81
C THR A 112 -23.37 9.63 -22.31
N LYS A 113 -22.53 10.32 -21.53
CA LYS A 113 -22.24 10.04 -20.12
C LYS A 113 -21.70 8.63 -19.84
N GLN A 114 -21.19 7.96 -20.89
CA GLN A 114 -20.58 6.63 -20.75
C GLN A 114 -19.10 6.76 -20.43
N ASN A 115 -18.58 5.77 -19.70
CA ASN A 115 -17.16 5.60 -19.51
C ASN A 115 -16.76 4.13 -19.67
N VAL A 116 -15.50 3.92 -20.05
CA VAL A 116 -14.86 2.61 -20.08
C VAL A 116 -13.59 2.71 -19.25
N VAL A 117 -13.46 1.79 -18.29
CA VAL A 117 -12.23 1.60 -17.54
C VAL A 117 -11.55 0.34 -18.07
N PHE A 118 -10.28 0.42 -18.40
CA PHE A 118 -9.56 -0.66 -19.09
C PHE A 118 -8.16 -0.85 -18.53
N GLN A 119 -7.60 -2.03 -18.75
CA GLN A 119 -6.24 -2.38 -18.40
C GLN A 119 -5.43 -2.67 -19.66
N ILE A 120 -4.21 -2.14 -19.72
CA ILE A 120 -3.21 -2.51 -20.71
C ILE A 120 -2.16 -3.39 -20.03
N LYS A 121 -1.88 -4.56 -20.59
CA LYS A 121 -0.79 -5.47 -20.20
C LYS A 121 0.19 -5.62 -21.36
N GLY A 122 1.33 -4.94 -21.31
CA GLY A 122 2.33 -4.93 -22.37
C GLY A 122 3.59 -5.73 -22.01
N LYS A 123 4.20 -6.37 -23.00
CA LYS A 123 5.48 -7.06 -22.91
C LYS A 123 6.34 -6.75 -24.15
N PRO A 124 7.52 -6.13 -23.99
CA PRO A 124 8.48 -5.91 -25.06
C PRO A 124 8.78 -7.19 -25.85
N GLY A 125 8.73 -7.10 -27.18
CA GLY A 125 8.93 -8.21 -28.11
C GLY A 125 7.72 -9.12 -28.32
N PHE A 126 6.60 -8.87 -27.63
CA PHE A 126 5.37 -9.66 -27.75
C PHE A 126 4.10 -8.80 -27.97
N GLY A 127 4.17 -7.50 -27.70
CA GLY A 127 3.03 -6.60 -27.85
C GLY A 127 2.26 -6.33 -26.55
N CYS A 128 0.95 -6.18 -26.64
CA CYS A 128 0.09 -5.91 -25.48
C CYS A 128 -1.23 -6.65 -25.52
N ASN A 129 -1.94 -6.71 -24.38
CA ASN A 129 -3.36 -6.96 -24.32
C ASN A 129 -4.10 -5.77 -23.70
N ILE A 130 -5.32 -5.52 -24.17
CA ILE A 130 -6.20 -4.47 -23.66
C ILE A 130 -7.50 -5.16 -23.27
N GLU A 131 -7.88 -5.01 -22.02
CA GLU A 131 -9.05 -5.68 -21.43
C GLU A 131 -9.88 -4.66 -20.67
N GLU A 132 -11.21 -4.82 -20.69
CA GLU A 132 -12.08 -4.04 -19.82
C GLU A 132 -11.83 -4.41 -18.35
N ILE A 133 -11.89 -3.42 -17.48
CA ILE A 133 -11.98 -3.64 -16.04
C ILE A 133 -13.47 -3.73 -15.72
N LEU A 134 -13.91 -4.95 -15.43
CA LEU A 134 -15.32 -5.25 -15.19
C LEU A 134 -15.84 -4.55 -13.94
N ASP A 135 -17.16 -4.47 -13.86
CA ASP A 135 -17.81 -3.94 -12.68
C ASP A 135 -17.57 -4.82 -11.45
N ASP A 136 -17.63 -4.21 -10.27
CA ASP A 136 -17.32 -4.84 -8.98
C ASP A 136 -15.97 -5.56 -9.00
N SER A 137 -14.93 -4.90 -9.52
CA SER A 137 -13.60 -5.50 -9.62
C SER A 137 -12.50 -4.57 -9.13
N CYS A 138 -11.46 -5.18 -8.54
CA CYS A 138 -10.25 -4.51 -8.12
C CYS A 138 -9.06 -5.00 -8.94
N VAL A 139 -8.35 -4.07 -9.58
CA VAL A 139 -7.14 -4.35 -10.36
C VAL A 139 -5.96 -3.61 -9.75
N VAL A 140 -4.84 -4.32 -9.60
CA VAL A 140 -3.58 -3.76 -9.11
C VAL A 140 -2.48 -4.10 -10.10
N ILE A 141 -1.72 -3.08 -10.52
CA ILE A 141 -0.57 -3.19 -11.42
C ILE A 141 0.72 -2.69 -10.75
N GLY A 142 1.86 -3.07 -11.34
CA GLY A 142 3.19 -2.69 -10.87
C GLY A 142 3.77 -3.66 -9.83
N SER A 143 4.87 -3.28 -9.18
CA SER A 143 5.51 -4.08 -8.14
C SER A 143 4.62 -4.34 -6.93
N GLY A 144 3.63 -3.50 -6.64
CA GLY A 144 2.71 -3.72 -5.52
C GLY A 144 1.75 -4.90 -5.73
N SER A 145 1.52 -5.33 -6.98
CA SER A 145 0.59 -6.43 -7.28
C SER A 145 1.09 -7.81 -6.83
N VAL A 146 2.35 -7.93 -6.44
CA VAL A 146 2.96 -9.17 -5.94
C VAL A 146 2.57 -9.48 -4.49
N ILE A 147 2.01 -8.50 -3.77
CA ILE A 147 1.55 -8.70 -2.39
C ILE A 147 0.41 -9.74 -2.42
N PRO A 148 0.52 -10.81 -1.62
CA PRO A 148 -0.52 -11.84 -1.54
C PRO A 148 -1.89 -11.24 -1.28
N ASP A 149 -2.88 -11.67 -2.05
CA ASP A 149 -4.31 -11.32 -1.92
C ASP A 149 -4.64 -9.82 -1.93
N ILE A 150 -3.72 -8.94 -2.36
CA ILE A 150 -3.95 -7.48 -2.34
C ILE A 150 -5.20 -7.06 -3.11
N ARG A 151 -5.53 -7.74 -4.21
CA ARG A 151 -6.75 -7.45 -4.99
C ARG A 151 -8.00 -7.77 -4.18
N THR A 152 -8.04 -8.92 -3.51
CA THR A 152 -9.15 -9.36 -2.67
C THR A 152 -9.30 -8.46 -1.45
N LEU A 153 -8.22 -8.18 -0.74
CA LEU A 153 -8.24 -7.29 0.44
C LEU A 153 -8.78 -5.90 0.09
N MET A 154 -8.36 -5.34 -1.03
CA MET A 154 -8.81 -4.02 -1.49
C MET A 154 -10.24 -4.04 -2.01
N TYR A 155 -10.66 -5.11 -2.69
CA TYR A 155 -12.05 -5.35 -3.08
C TYR A 155 -12.96 -5.42 -1.85
N ASP A 156 -12.63 -6.29 -0.89
CA ASP A 156 -13.40 -6.47 0.35
C ASP A 156 -13.52 -5.16 1.11
N ARG A 157 -12.45 -4.37 1.16
CA ARG A 157 -12.48 -3.04 1.78
C ARG A 157 -13.45 -2.11 1.08
N ALA A 158 -13.41 -2.04 -0.25
CA ALA A 158 -14.30 -1.18 -1.03
C ALA A 158 -15.77 -1.58 -0.84
N VAL A 159 -16.08 -2.87 -1.00
CA VAL A 159 -17.43 -3.41 -0.81
C VAL A 159 -17.94 -3.12 0.60
N ASN A 160 -17.12 -3.34 1.63
CA ASN A 160 -17.50 -3.04 3.01
C ASN A 160 -17.80 -1.56 3.23
N LEU A 161 -17.03 -0.65 2.63
CA LEU A 161 -17.27 0.80 2.74
C LEU A 161 -18.54 1.22 2.00
N ILE A 162 -18.78 0.67 0.80
CA ILE A 162 -19.98 0.96 -0.01
C ILE A 162 -21.25 0.44 0.67
N ASN A 163 -21.20 -0.79 1.17
CA ASN A 163 -22.37 -1.43 1.80
C ASN A 163 -22.63 -0.94 3.23
N ASN A 164 -21.71 -0.18 3.83
CA ASN A 164 -21.92 0.39 5.16
C ASN A 164 -22.83 1.63 5.09
N THR A 165 -24.13 1.35 4.94
CA THR A 165 -25.23 2.32 4.83
C THR A 165 -25.40 3.21 6.05
N LYS A 166 -24.78 2.88 7.20
CA LYS A 166 -24.90 3.68 8.43
C LYS A 166 -24.27 5.07 8.32
N HIS A 167 -23.37 5.29 7.36
CA HIS A 167 -22.54 6.49 7.33
C HIS A 167 -22.71 7.37 6.08
N ASN A 168 -23.58 7.01 5.12
CA ASN A 168 -23.78 7.75 3.86
C ASN A 168 -22.46 8.28 3.28
N LEU A 169 -21.47 7.39 3.15
CA LEU A 169 -20.11 7.76 2.75
C LEU A 169 -20.11 8.31 1.33
N THR A 170 -19.39 9.41 1.13
CA THR A 170 -19.14 9.92 -0.23
C THR A 170 -18.13 9.04 -0.95
N LEU A 171 -18.06 9.14 -2.28
CA LEU A 171 -17.03 8.46 -3.07
C LEU A 171 -15.60 8.80 -2.59
N LYS A 172 -15.40 10.04 -2.15
CA LYS A 172 -14.14 10.50 -1.55
C LYS A 172 -13.83 9.78 -0.23
N ASP A 173 -14.83 9.59 0.63
CA ASP A 173 -14.65 8.89 1.91
C ASP A 173 -14.31 7.42 1.70
N ILE A 174 -14.98 6.77 0.73
CA ILE A 174 -14.68 5.40 0.32
C ILE A 174 -13.22 5.31 -0.17
N ALA A 175 -12.81 6.22 -1.05
CA ALA A 175 -11.46 6.23 -1.59
C ALA A 175 -10.38 6.48 -0.52
N ASN A 176 -10.64 7.35 0.44
CA ASN A 176 -9.77 7.55 1.60
C ASN A 176 -9.65 6.27 2.43
N GLY A 177 -10.79 5.62 2.74
CA GLY A 177 -10.81 4.37 3.49
C GLY A 177 -10.10 3.21 2.78
N MET A 178 -10.12 3.20 1.45
CA MET A 178 -9.32 2.28 0.63
C MET A 178 -7.83 2.62 0.69
N ARG A 179 -7.45 3.89 0.55
CA ARG A 179 -6.04 4.31 0.65
C ARG A 179 -5.44 3.95 2.00
N ASP A 180 -6.18 4.15 3.08
CA ASP A 180 -5.71 3.83 4.43
C ASP A 180 -5.54 2.31 4.61
N GLU A 181 -6.43 1.50 4.04
CA GLU A 181 -6.26 0.05 3.99
C GLU A 181 -5.01 -0.35 3.19
N LEU A 182 -4.78 0.28 2.03
CA LEU A 182 -3.57 0.03 1.23
C LEU A 182 -2.31 0.32 2.05
N LYS A 183 -2.25 1.47 2.74
CA LYS A 183 -1.15 1.80 3.67
C LYS A 183 -0.99 0.73 4.75
N MET A 184 -2.09 0.25 5.34
CA MET A 184 -2.08 -0.79 6.36
C MET A 184 -1.56 -2.13 5.82
N ILE A 185 -1.96 -2.55 4.62
CA ILE A 185 -1.44 -3.74 3.95
C ILE A 185 0.08 -3.65 3.80
N PHE A 186 0.61 -2.53 3.28
CA PHE A 186 2.05 -2.32 3.16
C PHE A 186 2.78 -2.37 4.51
N LYS A 187 2.18 -1.80 5.56
CA LYS A 187 2.76 -1.85 6.92
C LYS A 187 2.80 -3.26 7.47
N LYS A 188 1.76 -4.08 7.23
CA LYS A 188 1.77 -5.51 7.60
C LYS A 188 2.82 -6.30 6.83
N CYS A 189 3.22 -5.85 5.63
CA CYS A 189 4.36 -6.44 4.93
C CYS A 189 5.73 -6.08 5.54
N GLY A 190 5.78 -5.19 6.53
CA GLY A 190 7.00 -4.67 7.17
C GLY A 190 7.32 -3.23 6.76
N SER A 191 7.99 -2.47 7.63
CA SER A 191 8.36 -1.07 7.38
C SER A 191 9.20 -0.88 6.11
N SER A 192 10.07 -1.85 5.78
CA SER A 192 10.87 -1.79 4.57
C SER A 192 10.12 -2.15 3.29
N SER A 193 8.85 -2.59 3.35
CA SER A 193 8.08 -3.00 2.17
C SER A 193 8.03 -1.89 1.12
N PHE A 194 7.84 -0.64 1.55
CA PHE A 194 7.89 0.55 0.70
C PHE A 194 9.21 0.68 -0.06
N ARG A 195 10.34 0.40 0.60
CA ARG A 195 11.67 0.42 -0.03
C ARG A 195 11.86 -0.79 -0.95
N LYS A 196 11.56 -2.00 -0.47
CA LYS A 196 11.75 -3.26 -1.21
C LYS A 196 10.91 -3.31 -2.48
N LEU A 197 9.66 -2.84 -2.41
CA LEU A 197 8.74 -2.76 -3.55
C LEU A 197 8.89 -1.47 -4.35
N GLY A 198 9.59 -0.46 -3.82
CA GLY A 198 9.81 0.84 -4.46
C GLY A 198 8.55 1.69 -4.57
N ILE A 199 7.72 1.64 -3.54
CA ILE A 199 6.42 2.32 -3.45
C ILE A 199 6.50 3.46 -2.44
N SER A 200 5.92 4.60 -2.77
CA SER A 200 5.82 5.73 -1.85
C SER A 200 4.84 5.40 -0.72
N PRO A 201 5.08 5.84 0.53
CA PRO A 201 4.05 5.80 1.57
C PRO A 201 2.92 6.82 1.31
N ILE A 202 3.09 7.72 0.33
CA ILE A 202 2.10 8.71 -0.07
C ILE A 202 1.41 8.30 -1.37
N PHE A 203 0.08 8.33 -1.36
CA PHE A 203 -0.77 7.94 -2.49
C PHE A 203 -1.71 9.07 -2.87
N SER A 204 -1.82 9.36 -4.17
CA SER A 204 -2.88 10.20 -4.72
C SER A 204 -4.15 9.39 -4.99
N ILE A 205 -5.28 10.06 -4.86
CA ILE A 205 -6.60 9.54 -5.23
C ILE A 205 -7.08 10.29 -6.47
N SER A 206 -7.62 9.55 -7.43
CA SER A 206 -8.43 10.11 -8.52
C SER A 206 -9.75 9.38 -8.59
N LEU A 207 -10.79 10.08 -9.01
CA LEU A 207 -12.15 9.58 -9.05
C LEU A 207 -12.72 9.75 -10.44
N LEU A 208 -13.48 8.75 -10.86
CA LEU A 208 -14.33 8.78 -12.03
C LEU A 208 -15.78 8.65 -11.56
N GLU A 209 -16.64 9.55 -12.03
CA GLU A 209 -18.08 9.52 -11.78
C GLU A 209 -18.80 9.90 -13.07
N SER A 210 -19.53 8.94 -13.64
CA SER A 210 -20.16 9.04 -14.96
C SER A 210 -19.17 9.48 -16.04
N SER A 211 -19.25 10.71 -16.55
CA SER A 211 -18.34 11.27 -17.57
C SER A 211 -17.28 12.22 -17.03
N SER A 212 -17.10 12.31 -15.71
CA SER A 212 -16.16 13.24 -15.10
C SER A 212 -15.03 12.49 -14.38
N PHE A 213 -13.79 12.78 -14.79
CA PHE A 213 -12.60 12.34 -14.10
C PHE A 213 -11.95 13.52 -13.37
N TYR A 214 -11.58 13.33 -12.11
CA TYR A 214 -10.88 14.35 -11.34
C TYR A 214 -9.84 13.75 -10.40
N MET A 215 -8.66 14.37 -10.39
CA MET A 215 -7.61 14.15 -9.40
C MET A 215 -7.58 15.39 -8.49
N TYR A 216 -7.77 15.21 -7.19
CA TYR A 216 -7.82 16.32 -6.26
C TYR A 216 -6.53 16.42 -5.45
N GLY A 217 -6.13 17.67 -5.16
CA GLY A 217 -5.16 17.94 -4.11
C GLY A 217 -5.79 17.78 -2.74
N GLU A 218 -4.96 17.52 -1.72
CA GLU A 218 -5.41 17.28 -0.37
C GLU A 218 -4.39 17.72 0.67
N GLU A 219 -4.89 18.12 1.83
CA GLU A 219 -4.12 18.33 3.05
C GLU A 219 -4.38 17.17 4.01
N ILE A 220 -3.31 16.48 4.41
CA ILE A 220 -3.36 15.35 5.31
C ILE A 220 -2.64 15.72 6.60
N LYS A 221 -3.38 15.64 7.71
CA LYS A 221 -2.86 15.81 9.07
C LYS A 221 -3.28 14.64 9.94
N GLY A 222 -2.42 14.26 10.85
CA GLY A 222 -2.73 13.20 11.79
C GLY A 222 -1.59 12.91 12.74
N GLU A 223 -1.76 11.82 13.47
CA GLU A 223 -0.78 11.31 14.39
C GLU A 223 -0.69 9.79 14.26
N PHE A 224 0.53 9.29 14.28
CA PHE A 224 0.81 7.87 14.22
C PHE A 224 1.48 7.42 15.51
N TYR A 225 0.94 6.39 16.14
CA TYR A 225 1.55 5.76 17.31
C TYR A 225 2.49 4.66 16.81
N SER A 226 3.79 4.79 17.11
CA SER A 226 4.75 3.72 16.84
C SER A 226 4.37 2.50 17.67
N SER A 227 4.50 1.29 17.10
CA SER A 227 4.38 0.06 17.88
C SER A 227 5.40 0.04 19.03
N THR A 228 6.59 0.59 18.83
CA THR A 228 7.71 0.52 19.78
C THR A 228 7.86 1.74 20.70
N SER A 229 6.97 2.74 20.60
CA SER A 229 7.05 3.91 21.48
C SER A 229 5.68 4.52 21.75
N GLU A 230 5.43 4.91 23.00
CA GLU A 230 4.25 5.68 23.42
C GLU A 230 4.18 7.08 22.79
N LYS A 231 5.26 7.56 22.15
CA LYS A 231 5.27 8.88 21.51
C LYS A 231 4.63 8.84 20.13
N SER A 232 3.49 9.52 20.01
CA SER A 232 2.83 9.78 18.73
C SER A 232 3.74 10.63 17.82
N ARG A 233 3.97 10.18 16.58
CA ARG A 233 4.54 10.97 15.50
C ARG A 233 3.43 11.74 14.81
N LYS A 234 3.33 13.03 15.09
CA LYS A 234 2.40 13.92 14.40
C LYS A 234 2.93 14.25 13.00
N TYR A 235 2.10 14.18 11.97
CA TYR A 235 2.45 14.50 10.59
C TYR A 235 1.47 15.50 9.98
N HIS A 236 1.95 16.27 9.01
CA HIS A 236 1.15 17.26 8.30
C HIS A 236 1.77 17.56 6.93
N TYR A 237 1.07 17.24 5.85
CA TYR A 237 1.53 17.47 4.49
C TYR A 237 0.39 17.75 3.52
N ILE A 238 0.73 18.32 2.38
CA ILE A 238 -0.20 18.68 1.30
C ILE A 238 0.29 18.05 0.00
N PHE A 239 -0.65 17.55 -0.80
CA PHE A 239 -0.48 17.32 -2.24
C PHE A 239 -1.35 18.33 -2.97
N GLU A 240 -0.77 19.23 -3.77
CA GLU A 240 -1.55 20.24 -4.50
C GLU A 240 -0.85 20.68 -5.78
N LYS A 241 -1.55 21.43 -6.63
CA LYS A 241 -0.98 22.03 -7.84
C LYS A 241 -0.62 23.50 -7.54
N GLN A 242 0.67 23.83 -7.57
CA GLN A 242 1.17 25.20 -7.45
C GLN A 242 1.78 25.63 -8.79
N ASP A 243 1.33 26.77 -9.33
CA ASP A 243 1.83 27.34 -10.59
C ASP A 243 1.88 26.33 -11.75
N GLY A 244 0.85 25.48 -11.85
CA GLY A 244 0.78 24.46 -12.89
C GLY A 244 1.46 23.13 -12.55
N VAL A 245 2.27 23.08 -11.48
CA VAL A 245 3.09 21.92 -11.11
C VAL A 245 2.53 21.23 -9.87
N PRO A 246 2.24 19.91 -9.92
CA PRO A 246 1.87 19.17 -8.72
C PRO A 246 3.05 19.07 -7.76
N ILE A 247 2.81 19.26 -6.47
CA ILE A 247 3.83 19.29 -5.44
C ILE A 247 3.41 18.44 -4.24
N LEU A 248 4.39 17.79 -3.59
CA LEU A 248 4.26 17.27 -2.23
C LEU A 248 4.96 18.24 -1.27
N TYR A 249 4.26 18.69 -0.24
CA TYR A 249 4.79 19.66 0.72
C TYR A 249 4.58 19.19 2.15
N ASN A 250 5.67 19.00 2.89
CA ASN A 250 5.61 18.70 4.32
C ASN A 250 5.59 20.02 5.11
N LEU A 251 4.47 20.30 5.77
CA LEU A 251 4.25 21.56 6.48
C LEU A 251 5.14 21.70 7.73
N LYS A 252 5.60 20.58 8.30
CA LYS A 252 6.48 20.55 9.47
C LYS A 252 7.94 20.75 9.11
N SER A 253 8.47 19.94 8.19
CA SER A 253 9.88 20.02 7.78
C SER A 253 10.14 21.08 6.72
N LYS A 254 9.10 21.70 6.17
CA LYS A 254 9.15 22.64 5.03
C LYS A 254 9.74 22.04 3.76
N LYS A 255 9.87 20.72 3.70
CA LYS A 255 10.34 19.98 2.52
C LYS A 255 9.29 20.06 1.40
N LYS A 256 9.69 20.60 0.25
CA LYS A 256 8.88 20.66 -0.96
C LYS A 256 9.48 19.76 -2.04
N ILE A 257 8.64 18.99 -2.70
CA ILE A 257 9.02 18.08 -3.77
C ILE A 257 8.12 18.33 -4.98
N PRO A 258 8.68 18.81 -6.11
CA PRO A 258 7.93 18.88 -7.35
C PRO A 258 7.72 17.47 -7.92
N ILE A 259 6.50 17.20 -8.37
CA ILE A 259 6.13 15.96 -9.03
C ILE A 259 6.14 16.20 -10.53
N LYS A 260 7.06 15.52 -11.22
CA LYS A 260 7.30 15.64 -12.65
C LYS A 260 6.40 14.68 -13.44
N ASP A 261 6.08 15.05 -14.68
CA ASP A 261 5.54 14.11 -15.68
C ASP A 261 6.65 13.13 -16.11
N ILE A 262 6.27 12.03 -16.75
CA ILE A 262 7.16 10.98 -17.25
C ILE A 262 8.18 11.50 -18.27
N TYR A 263 7.81 12.49 -19.08
CA TYR A 263 8.69 13.10 -20.09
C TYR A 263 9.77 13.98 -19.47
N ASP A 264 9.41 14.73 -18.41
CA ASP A 264 10.32 15.64 -17.70
C ASP A 264 11.18 14.93 -16.65
N PHE A 265 10.92 13.65 -16.40
CA PHE A 265 11.66 12.88 -15.44
C PHE A 265 13.07 12.55 -15.95
N SER A 266 14.05 13.16 -15.30
CA SER A 266 15.47 12.79 -15.34
C SER A 266 15.91 12.22 -13.99
N PRO A 267 16.71 11.14 -13.97
CA PRO A 267 17.32 10.64 -12.74
C PRO A 267 18.48 11.54 -12.30
N GLU A 268 18.18 12.71 -11.75
CA GLU A 268 19.18 13.58 -11.10
C GLU A 268 19.30 13.26 -9.60
N SER A 269 20.50 13.42 -9.04
CA SER A 269 20.80 13.14 -7.63
C SER A 269 20.58 14.38 -6.76
N PRO A 270 20.16 14.27 -5.48
CA PRO A 270 20.10 13.06 -4.63
C PRO A 270 18.71 12.43 -4.46
N SER A 271 18.67 11.27 -3.80
CA SER A 271 17.45 10.58 -3.33
C SER A 271 16.55 11.57 -2.58
N ASN A 272 15.26 11.58 -2.93
CA ASN A 272 14.27 12.51 -2.41
C ASN A 272 13.03 11.74 -1.96
N ILE A 273 13.21 10.97 -0.89
CA ILE A 273 12.12 10.21 -0.25
C ILE A 273 11.25 11.16 0.57
N PHE A 274 9.93 11.05 0.41
CA PHE A 274 8.91 11.80 1.12
C PHE A 274 8.13 10.85 2.02
N ASP A 275 8.49 10.82 3.29
CA ASP A 275 7.83 10.00 4.31
C ASP A 275 7.48 10.86 5.54
N PRO A 276 6.51 11.77 5.42
CA PRO A 276 6.09 12.64 6.53
C PRO A 276 5.48 11.86 7.70
N GLU A 277 4.93 10.66 7.43
CA GLU A 277 4.30 9.77 8.41
C GLU A 277 5.31 8.85 9.12
N GLY A 278 6.51 8.68 8.56
CA GLY A 278 7.55 7.79 9.09
C GLY A 278 7.20 6.31 8.94
N LEU A 279 6.46 5.94 7.89
CA LEU A 279 6.00 4.57 7.65
C LEU A 279 7.12 3.63 7.15
N THR A 280 8.24 4.19 6.71
CA THR A 280 9.40 3.42 6.24
C THR A 280 10.37 3.03 7.36
N GLU A 281 10.04 3.39 8.60
CA GLU A 281 10.80 3.07 9.82
C GLU A 281 9.98 2.17 10.74
N GLY A 282 10.65 1.42 11.62
CA GLY A 282 10.02 0.55 12.62
C GLY A 282 10.09 -0.92 12.24
N PHE A 283 9.15 -1.71 12.74
CA PHE A 283 9.14 -3.17 12.64
C PHE A 283 9.31 -3.65 11.19
N ASP A 284 10.42 -4.35 10.93
CA ASP A 284 10.66 -5.11 9.70
C ASP A 284 10.84 -6.59 10.04
N PRO A 285 9.87 -7.43 9.71
CA PRO A 285 9.89 -8.85 10.05
C PRO A 285 10.93 -9.66 9.28
N SER A 286 11.51 -9.12 8.20
CA SER A 286 12.50 -9.87 7.41
C SER A 286 13.78 -10.24 8.16
N ASP A 287 14.01 -9.63 9.32
CA ASP A 287 15.23 -9.82 10.09
C ASP A 287 15.14 -11.04 11.03
N CYS A 288 13.98 -11.71 11.10
CA CYS A 288 13.70 -12.78 12.06
C CYS A 288 12.86 -13.91 11.44
N VAL A 289 13.44 -14.66 10.48
CA VAL A 289 12.77 -15.81 9.87
C VAL A 289 12.94 -17.05 10.76
N GLY A 290 11.83 -17.64 11.22
CA GLY A 290 11.81 -18.87 12.00
C GLY A 290 12.21 -20.10 11.18
N LYS A 291 12.37 -21.26 11.83
CA LYS A 291 12.90 -22.48 11.19
C LYS A 291 12.02 -23.00 10.04
N ASN A 292 10.71 -22.77 10.12
CA ASN A 292 9.73 -23.19 9.11
C ASN A 292 9.37 -22.09 8.11
N ASN A 293 10.16 -21.00 8.03
CA ASN A 293 9.84 -19.82 7.22
C ASN A 293 8.54 -19.10 7.66
N ASP A 294 8.08 -19.36 8.87
CA ASP A 294 7.03 -18.62 9.56
C ASP A 294 7.67 -17.67 10.59
N MET A 295 6.94 -16.62 10.96
CA MET A 295 7.30 -15.71 12.05
C MET A 295 6.10 -15.54 12.98
N TYR A 296 6.38 -15.43 14.27
CA TYR A 296 5.37 -15.19 15.29
C TYR A 296 5.55 -13.77 15.81
N VAL A 297 4.47 -13.00 15.85
CA VAL A 297 4.46 -11.62 16.33
C VAL A 297 3.46 -11.50 17.46
N ILE A 298 3.90 -10.89 18.55
CA ILE A 298 3.03 -10.44 19.63
C ILE A 298 2.75 -8.95 19.45
N ASN A 299 1.50 -8.56 19.64
CA ASN A 299 1.07 -7.19 19.79
C ASN A 299 0.61 -6.99 21.23
N GLN A 300 1.35 -6.21 22.04
CA GLN A 300 1.02 -5.98 23.45
C GLN A 300 0.92 -4.49 23.77
N TRP A 301 -0.20 -4.12 24.40
CA TRP A 301 -0.48 -2.78 24.92
C TRP A 301 -0.90 -2.85 26.39
N VAL A 302 -0.47 -1.87 27.16
CA VAL A 302 -0.73 -1.63 28.56
C VAL A 302 -1.27 -0.22 28.65
N HIS A 303 -2.52 -0.09 29.06
CA HIS A 303 -3.21 1.20 29.11
C HIS A 303 -4.02 1.33 30.39
N MET A 304 -4.36 2.56 30.78
CA MET A 304 -5.18 2.79 31.97
C MET A 304 -6.60 2.24 31.74
N SER A 305 -7.10 1.45 32.68
CA SER A 305 -8.44 0.85 32.58
C SER A 305 -9.52 1.94 32.59
N MET A 306 -10.63 1.71 31.88
CA MET A 306 -11.79 2.58 31.96
C MET A 306 -12.32 2.71 33.39
N ASN A 307 -12.22 1.67 34.22
CA ASN A 307 -12.67 1.71 35.61
C ASN A 307 -11.81 2.66 36.47
N SER A 308 -10.54 2.85 36.12
CA SER A 308 -9.66 3.86 36.73
C SER A 308 -10.16 5.29 36.50
N LEU A 309 -10.79 5.56 35.34
CA LEU A 309 -11.36 6.88 35.04
C LEU A 309 -12.56 7.23 35.94
N PHE A 310 -13.33 6.22 36.35
CA PHE A 310 -14.50 6.39 37.20
C PHE A 310 -14.17 6.27 38.69
N ASN A 311 -13.12 5.54 39.05
CA ASN A 311 -12.78 5.21 40.43
C ASN A 311 -11.35 5.65 40.78
N LYS A 312 -11.19 6.95 41.08
CA LYS A 312 -9.90 7.62 41.33
C LYS A 312 -9.08 7.08 42.51
N ALA A 313 -9.60 6.14 43.29
CA ALA A 313 -8.92 5.58 44.46
C ALA A 313 -7.82 4.57 44.08
N HIS A 314 -7.90 3.97 42.89
CA HIS A 314 -6.93 2.97 42.43
C HIS A 314 -6.56 3.19 40.97
N ASN A 315 -5.25 3.37 40.71
CA ASN A 315 -4.72 3.35 39.35
C ASN A 315 -4.79 1.91 38.81
N LEU A 316 -5.84 1.63 38.03
CA LEU A 316 -6.06 0.34 37.39
C LEU A 316 -5.63 0.41 35.92
N TYR A 317 -5.06 -0.69 35.45
CA TYR A 317 -4.57 -0.84 34.09
C TYR A 317 -5.17 -2.08 33.43
N SER A 318 -5.16 -2.09 32.11
CA SER A 318 -5.51 -3.25 31.30
C SER A 318 -4.37 -3.61 30.37
N VAL A 319 -4.21 -4.91 30.09
CA VAL A 319 -3.23 -5.45 29.15
C VAL A 319 -3.94 -6.14 28.01
N ASP A 320 -3.77 -5.61 26.79
CA ASP A 320 -4.16 -6.24 25.54
C ASP A 320 -3.00 -7.05 25.00
N ARG A 321 -3.24 -8.29 24.61
CA ARG A 321 -2.23 -9.13 23.97
C ARG A 321 -2.84 -9.93 22.83
N ILE A 322 -2.24 -9.84 21.66
CA ILE A 322 -2.60 -10.65 20.49
C ILE A 322 -1.34 -11.31 19.95
N ILE A 323 -1.40 -12.60 19.62
CA ILE A 323 -0.30 -13.32 18.97
C ILE A 323 -0.74 -13.75 17.58
N TYR A 324 0.09 -13.42 16.60
CA TYR A 324 -0.10 -13.74 15.19
C TYR A 324 0.97 -14.70 14.70
N LYS A 325 0.58 -15.58 13.78
CA LYS A 325 1.45 -16.32 12.88
C LYS A 325 1.46 -15.65 11.52
N ILE A 326 2.65 -15.48 10.95
CA ILE A 326 2.87 -14.70 9.74
C ILE A 326 3.74 -15.51 8.79
N LYS A 327 3.23 -15.68 7.56
CA LYS A 327 3.96 -16.30 6.45
C LYS A 327 4.81 -15.25 5.73
N HIS A 328 5.88 -15.68 5.09
CA HIS A 328 6.67 -14.82 4.22
C HIS A 328 6.37 -15.02 2.74
N PHE A 329 6.69 -13.99 1.94
CA PHE A 329 6.83 -14.11 0.50
C PHE A 329 8.08 -13.36 0.03
N THR A 330 8.57 -13.69 -1.16
CA THR A 330 9.81 -13.13 -1.69
C THR A 330 9.54 -12.25 -2.90
N TYR A 331 10.11 -11.05 -2.91
CA TYR A 331 10.13 -10.16 -4.07
C TYR A 331 11.57 -9.78 -4.40
N LYS A 332 12.06 -10.13 -5.60
CA LYS A 332 13.45 -9.85 -6.03
C LYS A 332 14.50 -10.26 -4.99
N ASN A 333 14.36 -11.48 -4.46
CA ASN A 333 15.22 -12.05 -3.41
C ASN A 333 15.19 -11.28 -2.06
N GLN A 334 14.18 -10.45 -1.85
CA GLN A 334 13.95 -9.76 -0.58
C GLN A 334 12.71 -10.35 0.09
N VAL A 335 12.86 -10.72 1.36
CA VAL A 335 11.79 -11.29 2.17
C VAL A 335 10.85 -10.18 2.64
N LEU A 336 9.55 -10.43 2.52
CA LEU A 336 8.45 -9.57 2.97
C LEU A 336 7.45 -10.42 3.75
N CYS A 337 6.68 -9.79 4.63
CA CYS A 337 5.58 -10.47 5.31
C CYS A 337 4.31 -10.53 4.48
N ASN A 338 3.65 -11.68 4.48
CA ASN A 338 2.30 -11.81 3.99
C ASN A 338 1.38 -10.95 4.88
N PRO A 339 0.57 -10.03 4.32
CA PRO A 339 -0.32 -9.18 5.12
C PRO A 339 -1.48 -9.94 5.79
N ASN A 340 -1.73 -11.19 5.40
CA ASN A 340 -2.76 -12.05 5.97
C ASN A 340 -2.26 -12.73 7.25
N TYR A 341 -2.20 -11.94 8.33
CA TYR A 341 -1.75 -12.41 9.63
C TYR A 341 -2.80 -13.37 10.20
N GLU A 342 -2.36 -14.57 10.59
CA GLU A 342 -3.21 -15.56 11.25
C GLU A 342 -3.21 -15.30 12.75
N LYS A 343 -4.36 -14.90 13.32
CA LYS A 343 -4.48 -14.71 14.77
C LYS A 343 -4.51 -16.05 15.47
N LEU A 344 -3.48 -16.36 16.25
CA LEU A 344 -3.41 -17.59 17.04
C LEU A 344 -4.13 -17.46 18.38
N ALA A 345 -3.94 -16.32 19.05
CA ALA A 345 -4.46 -16.09 20.38
C ALA A 345 -4.68 -14.61 20.66
N GLU A 346 -5.62 -14.32 21.55
CA GLU A 346 -5.94 -12.99 22.04
C GLU A 346 -6.32 -13.12 23.51
N ALA A 347 -5.81 -12.22 24.34
CA ALA A 347 -6.17 -12.11 25.74
C ALA A 347 -6.28 -10.66 26.16
N TYR A 348 -7.22 -10.43 27.04
CA TYR A 348 -7.44 -9.15 27.70
C TYR A 348 -7.43 -9.38 29.19
N ILE A 349 -6.55 -8.65 29.89
CA ILE A 349 -6.46 -8.67 31.35
C ILE A 349 -6.92 -7.30 31.83
N GLU A 350 -8.08 -7.23 32.46
CA GLU A 350 -8.65 -5.99 32.98
C GLU A 350 -8.25 -5.74 34.44
N ASP A 351 -8.24 -4.47 34.80
CA ASP A 351 -8.23 -4.00 36.19
C ASP A 351 -7.08 -4.54 37.06
N ILE A 352 -5.89 -4.65 36.48
CA ILE A 352 -4.69 -4.98 37.24
C ILE A 352 -4.16 -3.74 37.98
N PRO A 353 -3.67 -3.89 39.22
CA PRO A 353 -3.04 -2.78 39.94
C PRO A 353 -1.78 -2.28 39.22
N GLU A 354 -1.45 -0.99 39.40
CA GLU A 354 -0.22 -0.39 38.87
C GLU A 354 1.05 -1.21 39.17
N SER A 355 1.17 -1.76 40.39
CA SER A 355 2.31 -2.59 40.79
C SER A 355 2.49 -3.88 39.99
N GLU A 356 1.43 -4.38 39.37
CA GLU A 356 1.47 -5.51 38.44
C GLU A 356 1.67 -5.03 37.00
N ALA A 357 0.99 -3.95 36.62
CA ALA A 357 1.08 -3.36 35.28
C ALA A 357 2.50 -2.94 34.89
N VAL A 358 3.29 -2.41 35.85
CA VAL A 358 4.69 -1.99 35.62
C VAL A 358 5.61 -3.12 35.13
N ARG A 359 5.19 -4.38 35.27
CA ARG A 359 5.93 -5.54 34.77
C ARG A 359 5.74 -5.76 33.27
N TYR A 360 4.69 -5.19 32.66
CA TYR A 360 4.42 -5.33 31.24
C TYR A 360 5.02 -4.16 30.46
N ASN A 361 5.68 -4.44 29.34
CA ASN A 361 6.15 -3.41 28.43
C ASN A 361 5.10 -3.09 27.36
N ASN A 362 4.96 -1.81 27.03
CA ASN A 362 4.31 -1.36 25.80
C ASN A 362 5.27 -1.56 24.61
N ILE A 363 5.03 -2.61 23.82
CA ILE A 363 5.93 -3.01 22.72
C ILE A 363 5.25 -3.01 21.35
N GLY A 364 3.91 -2.93 21.31
CA GLY A 364 3.14 -3.08 20.08
C GLY A 364 3.54 -4.37 19.36
N ASN A 365 3.65 -4.34 18.04
CA ASN A 365 4.16 -5.47 17.24
C ASN A 365 5.65 -5.73 17.51
N HIS A 366 5.93 -6.90 18.07
CA HIS A 366 7.27 -7.43 18.35
C HIS A 366 7.38 -8.88 17.90
N HIS A 367 8.53 -9.28 17.36
CA HIS A 367 8.74 -10.66 16.93
C HIS A 367 9.04 -11.57 18.14
N LEU A 368 8.60 -12.82 18.08
CA LEU A 368 8.90 -13.83 19.08
C LEU A 368 10.01 -14.75 18.57
N ILE A 369 11.10 -14.85 19.32
CA ILE A 369 12.17 -15.81 19.06
C ILE A 369 11.93 -17.00 19.98
N PHE A 370 11.61 -18.17 19.43
CA PHE A 370 11.44 -19.36 20.26
C PHE A 370 12.76 -19.94 20.74
N ARG A 371 12.73 -20.54 21.94
CA ARG A 371 13.83 -21.36 22.45
C ARG A 371 14.06 -22.55 21.52
N ASN A 372 15.32 -22.97 21.39
CA ASN A 372 15.71 -24.03 20.45
C ASN A 372 14.99 -25.37 20.69
N THR A 373 14.52 -25.61 21.91
CA THR A 373 13.83 -26.82 22.37
C THR A 373 12.32 -26.81 22.10
N VAL A 374 11.75 -25.70 21.63
CA VAL A 374 10.31 -25.54 21.44
C VAL A 374 9.93 -26.01 20.05
N GLU A 375 8.94 -26.89 19.98
CA GLU A 375 8.26 -27.22 18.73
C GLU A 375 7.16 -26.19 18.45
N GLU A 376 7.24 -25.51 17.30
CA GLU A 376 6.31 -24.45 16.92
C GLU A 376 4.83 -24.90 16.96
N LYS A 377 4.54 -26.14 16.55
CA LYS A 377 3.18 -26.70 16.61
C LYS A 377 2.63 -26.79 18.04
N GLN A 378 3.47 -27.19 19.00
CA GLN A 378 3.07 -27.24 20.40
C GLN A 378 2.73 -25.85 20.93
N PHE A 379 3.49 -24.83 20.51
CA PHE A 379 3.17 -23.44 20.84
C PHE A 379 1.83 -23.03 20.24
N GLU A 380 1.59 -23.29 18.96
CA GLU A 380 0.32 -22.97 18.27
C GLU A 380 -0.91 -23.60 18.95
N GLU A 381 -0.81 -24.85 19.40
CA GLU A 381 -1.91 -25.57 20.07
C GLU A 381 -2.22 -25.00 21.47
N LEU A 382 -1.19 -24.59 22.21
CA LEU A 382 -1.33 -24.20 23.61
C LEU A 382 -1.46 -22.69 23.84
N VAL A 383 -0.99 -21.86 22.90
CA VAL A 383 -0.92 -20.40 23.11
C VAL A 383 -2.29 -19.80 23.40
N LYS A 384 -3.36 -20.31 22.79
CA LYS A 384 -4.72 -19.82 23.03
C LYS A 384 -5.15 -19.88 24.50
N VAL A 385 -4.69 -20.88 25.25
CA VAL A 385 -5.03 -21.05 26.68
C VAL A 385 -3.90 -20.63 27.62
N LYS A 386 -2.69 -20.42 27.10
CA LYS A 386 -1.50 -20.05 27.89
C LYS A 386 -1.01 -18.63 27.64
N ILE A 387 -1.62 -17.86 26.74
CA ILE A 387 -1.21 -16.51 26.37
C ILE A 387 -1.08 -15.56 27.57
N SER A 388 -1.84 -15.76 28.66
CA SER A 388 -1.74 -14.94 29.88
C SER A 388 -0.80 -15.53 30.94
N ASN A 389 -0.19 -16.70 30.71
CA ASN A 389 0.71 -17.36 31.66
C ASN A 389 2.16 -16.88 31.42
N PRO A 390 2.70 -16.00 32.29
CA PRO A 390 4.04 -15.41 32.08
C PRO A 390 5.16 -16.45 32.18
N GLN A 391 5.03 -17.43 33.07
CA GLN A 391 6.03 -18.49 33.22
C GLN A 391 6.12 -19.35 31.96
N TRP A 392 4.97 -19.78 31.43
CA TRP A 392 4.92 -20.56 30.20
C TRP A 392 5.50 -19.79 29.02
N LEU A 393 5.14 -18.51 28.85
CA LEU A 393 5.73 -17.69 27.78
C LEU A 393 7.25 -17.54 27.93
N ARG A 394 7.77 -17.38 29.14
CA ARG A 394 9.21 -17.30 29.41
C ARG A 394 9.95 -18.60 29.08
N GLU A 395 9.31 -19.74 29.31
CA GLU A 395 9.80 -21.07 28.95
C GLU A 395 9.76 -21.32 27.43
N MET A 396 8.96 -20.58 26.67
CA MET A 396 8.83 -20.75 25.22
C MET A 396 9.67 -19.74 24.41
N ILE A 397 9.81 -18.51 24.91
CA ILE A 397 10.33 -17.35 24.16
C ILE A 397 11.70 -16.94 24.72
N ASN A 398 12.71 -16.86 23.84
CA ASN A 398 14.07 -16.40 24.14
C ASN A 398 14.11 -14.92 24.51
N ASN A 399 13.40 -14.08 23.75
CA ASN A 399 13.33 -12.63 23.95
C ASN A 399 12.12 -12.22 24.81
N TYR A 400 11.76 -13.03 25.79
CA TYR A 400 10.62 -12.78 26.68
C TYR A 400 10.78 -11.49 27.49
N ASP A 401 12.01 -11.15 27.87
CA ASP A 401 12.31 -9.98 28.70
C ASP A 401 12.02 -8.65 27.97
N ASP A 402 11.90 -8.67 26.62
CA ASP A 402 11.40 -7.53 25.87
C ASP A 402 9.91 -7.26 26.19
N LEU A 403 9.15 -8.34 26.46
CA LEU A 403 7.71 -8.30 26.73
C LEU A 403 7.39 -7.95 28.19
N TYR A 404 8.29 -8.31 29.10
CA TYR A 404 8.07 -8.35 30.54
C TYR A 404 9.34 -7.97 31.31
N ARG A 405 9.25 -7.01 32.22
CA ARG A 405 10.38 -6.48 33.03
C ARG A 405 10.75 -7.35 34.22
#